data_AF-A0A5N3WWL7-F1
#
_entry.id   AF-A0A5N3WWL7-F1
#
_cell.length_a   1.000
_cell.length_b   1.000
_cell.length_c   1.000
_cell.angle_alpha   90.00
_cell.angle_beta   90.00
_cell.angle_gamma   90.00
#
_symmetry.space_group_name_H-M   'P 1'
#
loop_
_entity.id
_entity.type
_entity.pdbx_description
1 polymer ?
#
loop_
_entity_poly.entity_id
_entity_poly.type
_entity_poly.pdbx_seq_one_letter_code
_entity_poly.pdbx_strand_id
1 'polypeptide(L)' 'YSQICAKAVRDALKTEFSANAMKTSGSSIKFVKVKKE' A
#
# COMPACT_ATOMS: atom_id res chain seq x y z
N TYR A 1 6.00 5.55 28.99
CA TYR A 1 5.80 5.25 27.56
C TYR A 1 6.37 3.88 27.27
N SER A 2 5.51 2.87 27.09
CA SER A 2 5.97 1.49 26.84
C SER A 2 6.40 1.33 25.38
N GLN A 3 7.64 0.88 25.16
CA GLN A 3 8.19 0.65 23.82
C GLN A 3 7.40 -0.43 23.06
N ILE A 4 6.81 -1.38 23.78
CA ILE A 4 5.99 -2.47 23.23
C ILE A 4 4.71 -1.90 22.61
N CYS A 5 4.03 -1.00 23.32
CA CYS A 5 2.84 -0.31 22.82
C CYS A 5 3.17 0.54 21.60
N ALA A 6 4.31 1.24 21.62
CA ALA A 6 4.76 2.04 20.49
C ALA A 6 5.05 1.20 19.24
N LYS A 7 5.62 0.00 19.42
CA LYS A 7 5.84 -0.96 18.32
C LYS A 7 4.52 -1.50 17.79
N ALA A 8 3.61 -1.92 18.66
CA ALA A 8 2.31 -2.46 18.28
C ALA A 8 1.48 -1.46 17.45
N VAL A 9 1.44 -0.18 17.87
CA VAL A 9 0.73 0.88 17.13
C VAL A 9 1.34 1.10 15.75
N ARG A 10 2.67 1.13 15.63
CA ARG A 10 3.35 1.28 14.33
C ARG A 10 3.11 0.09 13.41
N ASP A 11 3.18 -1.13 13.92
CA ASP A 11 2.98 -2.35 13.13
C ASP A 11 1.53 -2.46 12.64
N ALA A 12 0.56 -2.12 13.49
CA ALA A 12 -0.86 -2.05 13.12
C ALA A 12 -1.09 -1.01 12.01
N LEU A 13 -0.57 0.22 12.19
CA LEU A 13 -0.72 1.30 11.21
C LEU A 13 -0.05 0.98 9.87
N LYS A 14 1.15 0.38 9.89
CA LYS A 14 1.85 -0.04 8.68
C LYS A 14 1.06 -1.09 7.90
N THR A 15 0.43 -2.03 8.60
CA THR A 15 -0.37 -3.09 7.98
C THR A 15 -1.63 -2.52 7.32
N GLU A 16 -2.35 -1.65 8.02
CA GLU A 16 -3.55 -0.99 7.49
C GLU A 16 -3.23 -0.10 6.27
N PHE A 17 -2.16 0.68 6.35
CA PHE A 17 -1.71 1.53 5.26
C PHE A 17 -1.22 0.72 4.05
N SER A 18 -0.46 -0.36 4.28
CA SER A 18 0.03 -1.24 3.20
C SER A 18 -1.12 -1.98 2.53
N ALA A 19 -2.11 -2.46 3.29
CA ALA A 19 -3.29 -3.11 2.74
C ALA A 19 -4.13 -2.12 1.91
N ASN A 20 -4.29 -0.88 2.37
CA ASN A 20 -4.97 0.17 1.62
C ASN A 20 -4.23 0.52 0.31
N ALA A 21 -2.91 0.67 0.37
CA ALA A 21 -2.06 0.91 -0.80
C ALA A 21 -2.14 -0.26 -1.80
N MET A 22 -2.16 -1.50 -1.31
CA MET A 22 -2.30 -2.69 -2.15
C MET A 22 -3.64 -2.70 -2.89
N LYS A 23 -4.73 -2.28 -2.22
CA LYS A 23 -6.06 -2.12 -2.84
C LYS A 23 -6.09 -1.02 -3.90
N THR A 24 -5.37 0.10 -3.70
CA THR A 24 -5.28 1.18 -4.70
C THR A 24 -4.34 0.83 -5.87
N SER A 25 -3.30 0.02 -5.62
CA SER A 25 -2.41 -0.51 -6.67
C SER A 25 -3.04 -1.61 -7.53
N GLY A 26 -4.27 -2.04 -7.20
CA GLY A 26 -5.07 -2.95 -8.02
C GLY A 26 -5.63 -2.33 -9.30
N SER A 27 -5.39 -1.04 -9.55
CA SER A 27 -5.68 -0.46 -10.86
C SER A 27 -4.64 -0.95 -11.86
N SER A 28 -4.99 -2.04 -12.55
CA SER A 28 -4.35 -2.49 -13.77
C SER A 28 -4.43 -1.35 -14.80
N ILE A 29 -3.47 -0.43 -14.78
CA ILE A 29 -3.23 0.43 -15.93
C ILE A 29 -2.72 -0.52 -17.02
N LYS A 30 -3.64 -1.01 -17.85
CA LYS A 30 -3.31 -1.62 -19.13
C LYS A 30 -2.56 -0.54 -19.92
N PHE A 31 -1.24 -0.55 -19.85
CA PHE A 31 -0.39 0.12 -20.82
C PHE A 31 -0.63 -0.57 -22.16
N VAL A 32 -1.69 -0.16 -22.87
CA VAL A 32 -1.80 -0.42 -24.30
C VAL A 32 -0.65 0.35 -24.93
N LYS A 33 0.37 -0.39 -25.36
CA LYS A 33 1.43 0.12 -26.23
C LYS A 33 0.73 0.61 -27.51
N VAL A 34 0.36 1.89 -27.55
CA VAL A 34 -0.17 2.52 -28.75
C VAL A 34 0.99 2.52 -29.75
N LYS A 35 0.89 1.70 -30.80
CA LYS A 35 1.79 1.81 -31.95
C LYS A 35 1.46 3.16 -32.60
N LYS A 36 2.42 4.08 -32.54
CA LYS A 36 2.35 5.33 -33.29
C LYS A 36 2.47 4.96 -34.78
N GLU A 37 1.50 5.43 -35.55
CA GLU A 37 1.38 5.31 -37.02
C GLU A 37 2.62 5.88 -37.73
#